data_AF-A0A7C4DLT2-F1
#
_entry.id   AF-A0A7C4DLT2-F1
#
_cell.length_a   1.000
_cell.length_b   1.000
_cell.length_c   1.000
_cell.angle_alpha   90.00
_cell.angle_beta   90.00
_cell.angle_gamma   90.00
#
_symmetry.space_group_name_H-M   'P 1'
#
loop_
_entity.id
_entity.type
_entity.pdbx_description
1 polymer ?
#
loop_
_entity_poly.entity_id
_entity_poly.type
_entity_poly.pdbx_seq_one_letter_code
_entity_poly.pdbx_strand_id
1 'polypeptide(L)'
;MCCAPCSPTASAPAPTPTPNTTPSMPSSTGTLENASRRWRHWYDRVSMSTLVDQPAVRPSLRMSEVEFVRFADEDTHAEWVAGEVQLKMPFEEQHDEIQRIIAATLETFVKRRRLGKVRGPQFTIRLPQKPSRRDPDVMFVANASL
;
A
#
# COMPACT_ATOMS: atom_id res chain seq x y z
N MET A 1 62.23 -2.54 41.14
CA MET A 1 61.44 -2.99 39.97
C MET A 1 60.00 -2.60 40.21
N CYS A 2 59.41 -1.92 39.22
CA CYS A 2 58.20 -1.12 39.31
C CYS A 2 56.91 -1.95 39.36
N CYS A 3 55.94 -1.54 40.17
CA CYS A 3 54.52 -1.85 39.97
C CYS A 3 53.69 -0.56 40.18
N ALA A 4 52.91 -0.19 39.17
CA ALA A 4 52.03 0.98 39.15
C ALA A 4 50.73 0.75 39.96
N PRO A 5 50.08 1.80 40.47
CA PRO A 5 48.71 1.69 41.00
C PRO A 5 47.66 1.76 39.88
N CYS A 6 46.72 0.81 39.90
CA CYS A 6 45.52 0.76 39.06
C CYS A 6 44.47 1.75 39.58
N SER A 7 43.97 2.65 38.72
CA SER A 7 42.85 3.56 39.01
C SER A 7 41.49 2.82 38.89
N PRO A 8 40.48 3.13 39.72
CA PRO A 8 39.13 2.61 39.54
C PRO A 8 38.33 3.41 38.51
N THR A 9 37.70 2.70 37.57
CA THR A 9 36.76 3.25 36.58
C THR A 9 35.41 3.55 37.23
N ALA A 10 34.97 4.81 37.17
CA ALA A 10 33.61 5.21 37.56
C ALA A 10 32.61 4.85 36.45
N SER A 11 31.57 4.08 36.79
CA SER A 11 30.43 3.77 35.92
C SER A 11 29.39 4.90 35.99
N ALA A 12 28.94 5.40 34.84
CA ALA A 12 27.88 6.41 34.74
C ALA A 12 26.48 5.79 34.93
N PRO A 13 25.51 6.48 35.58
CA PRO A 13 24.16 5.97 35.76
C PRO A 13 23.29 6.12 34.49
N ALA A 14 22.41 5.14 34.26
CA ALA A 14 21.46 5.10 33.15
C ALA A 14 20.35 6.17 33.27
N PRO A 15 19.82 6.71 32.15
CA PRO A 15 18.77 7.71 32.19
C PRO A 15 17.40 7.12 32.53
N THR A 16 16.70 7.80 33.46
CA THR A 16 15.35 7.49 33.93
C THR A 16 14.28 7.87 32.89
N PRO A 17 13.24 7.04 32.65
CA PRO A 17 12.15 7.40 31.73
C PRO A 17 11.18 8.41 32.37
N THR A 18 10.89 9.50 31.64
CA THR A 18 9.90 10.53 32.00
C THR A 18 8.46 10.07 31.71
N PRO A 19 7.45 10.57 32.47
CA PRO A 19 6.06 10.12 32.34
C PRO A 19 5.32 10.77 31.17
N ASN A 20 4.36 10.01 30.63
CA ASN A 20 3.58 10.26 29.43
C ASN A 20 2.83 11.61 29.40
N THR A 21 3.09 12.42 28.39
CA THR A 21 2.21 13.50 27.93
C THR A 21 1.22 12.92 26.90
N THR A 22 -0.07 12.96 27.21
CA THR A 22 -1.16 12.65 26.26
C THR A 22 -1.18 13.67 25.12
N PRO A 23 -1.10 13.29 23.83
CA PRO A 23 -1.21 14.26 22.73
C PRO A 23 -2.67 14.46 22.31
N SER A 24 -3.09 15.73 22.31
CA SER A 24 -4.33 16.24 21.73
C SER A 24 -4.38 16.06 20.21
N MET A 25 -5.55 15.71 19.66
CA MET A 25 -5.81 15.55 18.22
C MET A 25 -5.61 16.86 17.42
N PRO A 26 -4.86 16.87 16.30
CA PRO A 26 -4.83 18.00 15.39
C PRO A 26 -5.85 17.88 14.22
N SER A 27 -6.26 19.05 13.73
CA SER A 27 -7.24 19.32 12.67
C SER A 27 -6.97 18.62 11.32
N SER A 28 -8.06 18.19 10.67
CA SER A 28 -8.16 17.22 9.57
C SER A 28 -7.58 17.59 8.19
N THR A 29 -6.91 18.73 8.02
CA THR A 29 -6.39 19.15 6.70
C THR A 29 -4.89 18.89 6.52
N GLY A 30 -4.10 18.93 7.61
CA GLY A 30 -2.64 18.68 7.58
C GLY A 30 -2.25 17.18 7.54
N THR A 31 -3.22 16.29 7.64
CA THR A 31 -2.99 14.84 7.77
C THR A 31 -2.81 14.14 6.42
N LEU A 32 -3.44 14.66 5.35
CA LEU A 32 -3.42 14.00 4.03
C LEU A 32 -2.12 14.26 3.26
N GLU A 33 -1.60 15.49 3.27
CA GLU A 33 -0.34 15.83 2.57
C GLU A 33 0.89 15.19 3.25
N ASN A 34 0.89 15.13 4.59
CA ASN A 34 1.93 14.44 5.36
C ASN A 34 1.84 12.92 5.21
N ALA A 35 0.65 12.37 5.00
CA ALA A 35 0.49 10.97 4.65
C ALA A 35 1.17 10.74 3.28
N SER A 36 0.81 11.49 2.23
CA SER A 36 1.42 11.42 0.87
C SER A 36 2.95 11.51 0.86
N ARG A 37 3.56 12.40 1.66
CA ARG A 37 5.03 12.46 1.79
C ARG A 37 5.63 11.27 2.55
N ARG A 38 4.99 10.79 3.62
CA ARG A 38 5.41 9.56 4.33
C ARG A 38 5.25 8.30 3.47
N TRP A 39 4.34 8.30 2.49
CA TRP A 39 4.08 7.16 1.61
C TRP A 39 5.17 6.94 0.55
N ARG A 40 5.73 8.00 -0.05
CA ARG A 40 6.91 7.90 -0.94
C ARG A 40 8.10 7.21 -0.25
N HIS A 41 8.31 7.49 1.04
CA HIS A 41 9.37 6.85 1.85
C HIS A 41 9.09 5.40 2.27
N TRP A 42 7.88 4.86 2.07
CA TRP A 42 7.65 3.41 2.17
C TRP A 42 8.08 2.72 0.87
N TYR A 43 7.80 3.34 -0.28
CA TYR A 43 8.24 2.90 -1.60
C TYR A 43 9.78 2.79 -1.71
N ASP A 44 10.51 3.79 -1.21
CA ASP A 44 11.99 3.80 -1.22
C ASP A 44 12.65 2.72 -0.34
N ARG A 45 11.92 2.19 0.65
CA ARG A 45 12.50 1.29 1.68
C ARG A 45 12.29 -0.19 1.41
N VAL A 46 11.43 -0.52 0.45
CA VAL A 46 11.05 -1.91 0.14
C VAL A 46 11.79 -2.45 -1.10
N SER A 47 12.84 -1.77 -1.57
CA SER A 47 13.73 -2.33 -2.59
C SER A 47 14.94 -3.06 -1.97
N MET A 48 15.08 -4.34 -2.35
CA MET A 48 16.17 -5.31 -2.15
C MET A 48 16.22 -6.13 -0.83
N SER A 49 15.71 -7.37 -0.95
CA SER A 49 16.40 -8.63 -0.62
C SER A 49 16.56 -9.16 0.82
N THR A 50 15.74 -8.83 1.83
CA THR A 50 15.83 -9.60 3.09
C THR A 50 14.49 -9.78 3.83
N LEU A 51 14.14 -11.06 4.07
CA LEU A 51 13.14 -11.62 5.01
C LEU A 51 11.65 -11.61 4.63
N VAL A 52 11.26 -12.68 3.95
CA VAL A 52 9.88 -13.20 3.89
C VAL A 52 9.55 -13.87 5.24
N ASP A 53 9.17 -13.11 6.28
CA ASP A 53 8.34 -13.63 7.40
C ASP A 53 7.77 -12.59 8.38
N GLN A 54 7.89 -11.28 8.11
CA GLN A 54 7.22 -10.30 8.97
C GLN A 54 5.81 -10.03 8.42
N PRO A 55 4.71 -10.23 9.18
CA PRO A 55 3.41 -9.78 8.74
C PRO A 55 3.54 -8.27 8.54
N ALA A 56 3.50 -7.84 7.29
CA ALA A 56 3.57 -6.43 6.98
C ALA A 56 2.40 -5.76 7.71
N VAL A 57 2.68 -5.09 8.82
CA VAL A 57 1.71 -4.21 9.49
C VAL A 57 1.56 -3.02 8.56
N ARG A 58 0.72 -3.20 7.53
CA ARG A 58 0.31 -2.13 6.63
C ARG A 58 -0.49 -1.18 7.51
N PRO A 59 -0.04 0.07 7.75
CA PRO A 59 -0.83 1.02 8.51
C PRO A 59 -2.20 1.09 7.85
N SER A 60 -3.25 0.70 8.57
CA SER A 60 -4.61 0.71 8.02
C SER A 60 -5.02 2.17 7.87
N LEU A 61 -4.79 2.74 6.70
CA LEU A 61 -5.25 4.08 6.38
C LEU A 61 -6.76 3.97 6.15
N ARG A 62 -7.54 4.63 7.00
CA ARG A 62 -9.00 4.66 6.88
C ARG A 62 -9.47 6.02 6.39
N MET A 63 -10.41 6.01 5.45
CA MET A 63 -11.06 7.20 4.91
C MET A 63 -12.37 6.84 4.20
N SER A 64 -13.24 7.81 3.99
CA SER A 64 -14.45 7.66 3.18
C SER A 64 -14.11 7.39 1.70
N GLU A 65 -15.08 6.88 0.93
CA GLU A 65 -14.90 6.66 -0.52
C GLU A 65 -14.56 7.97 -1.26
N VAL A 66 -15.19 9.08 -0.86
CA VAL A 66 -14.97 10.40 -1.49
C VAL A 66 -13.57 10.93 -1.19
N GLU A 67 -13.11 10.76 0.05
CA GLU A 67 -11.73 11.10 0.42
C GLU A 67 -10.74 10.23 -0.34
N PHE A 68 -11.03 8.93 -0.50
CA PHE A 68 -10.20 8.03 -1.29
C PHE A 68 -10.07 8.47 -2.75
N VAL A 69 -11.16 8.87 -3.40
CA VAL A 69 -11.10 9.37 -4.79
C VAL A 69 -10.27 10.66 -4.91
N ARG A 70 -10.22 11.49 -3.88
CA ARG A 70 -9.35 12.69 -3.85
C ARG A 70 -7.90 12.36 -3.52
N PHE A 71 -7.68 11.30 -2.75
CA PHE A 71 -6.37 10.80 -2.34
C PHE A 71 -5.68 10.02 -3.44
N ALA A 72 -6.41 9.14 -4.14
CA ALA A 72 -5.89 8.27 -5.18
C ALA A 72 -5.69 9.07 -6.48
N ASP A 73 -4.49 9.61 -6.64
CA ASP A 73 -3.99 10.19 -7.89
C ASP A 73 -3.49 9.10 -8.86
N GLU A 74 -2.90 9.50 -9.99
CA GLU A 74 -2.42 8.59 -11.05
C GLU A 74 -1.30 7.64 -10.57
N ASP A 75 -0.54 8.02 -9.54
CA ASP A 75 0.60 7.25 -9.01
C ASP A 75 0.22 6.42 -7.77
N THR A 76 -1.01 6.53 -7.29
CA THR A 76 -1.47 5.82 -6.10
C THR A 76 -1.95 4.41 -6.45
N HIS A 77 -1.07 3.42 -6.25
CA HIS A 77 -1.43 2.01 -6.42
C HIS A 77 -2.13 1.45 -5.17
N ALA A 78 -3.42 1.77 -5.02
CA ALA A 78 -4.22 1.35 -3.88
C ALA A 78 -5.67 1.01 -4.25
N GLU A 79 -6.27 0.14 -3.45
CA GLU A 79 -7.69 -0.17 -3.47
C GLU A 79 -8.38 0.41 -2.23
N TRP A 80 -9.71 0.56 -2.28
CA TRP A 80 -10.51 0.95 -1.13
C TRP A 80 -11.60 -0.08 -0.86
N VAL A 81 -11.70 -0.56 0.38
CA VAL A 81 -12.70 -1.57 0.77
C VAL A 81 -13.32 -1.17 2.10
N ALA A 82 -14.61 -0.83 2.08
CA ALA A 82 -15.42 -0.54 3.27
C ALA A 82 -14.76 0.45 4.28
N GLY A 83 -14.13 1.50 3.77
CA GLY A 83 -13.49 2.54 4.57
C GLY A 83 -11.99 2.36 4.79
N GLU A 84 -11.39 1.27 4.30
CA GLU A 84 -9.97 0.97 4.44
C GLU A 84 -9.23 1.03 3.10
N VAL A 85 -8.09 1.70 3.09
CA VAL A 85 -7.17 1.76 1.95
C VAL A 85 -6.22 0.57 2.01
N GLN A 86 -6.20 -0.22 0.95
CA GLN A 86 -5.33 -1.37 0.78
C GLN A 86 -4.28 -1.05 -0.28
N LEU A 87 -3.02 -0.92 0.14
CA LEU A 87 -1.92 -0.73 -0.80
C LEU A 87 -1.72 -1.99 -1.64
N LYS A 88 -1.57 -1.84 -2.96
CA LYS A 88 -1.20 -2.95 -3.83
C LYS A 88 0.32 -3.15 -3.80
N MET A 89 0.75 -4.36 -4.11
CA MET A 89 2.18 -4.65 -4.26
C MET A 89 2.74 -3.84 -5.45
N PRO A 90 4.00 -3.41 -5.40
CA PRO A 90 4.66 -2.84 -6.56
C PRO A 90 4.57 -3.79 -7.77
N PHE A 91 4.56 -3.20 -8.95
CA PHE A 91 4.51 -3.95 -10.20
C PHE A 91 5.88 -4.58 -10.49
N GLU A 92 5.89 -5.88 -10.77
CA GLU A 92 7.10 -6.64 -11.11
C GLU A 92 6.98 -7.18 -12.55
N GLU A 93 8.11 -7.36 -13.24
CA GLU A 93 8.14 -7.84 -14.63
C GLU A 93 7.41 -9.19 -14.81
N GLN A 94 7.58 -10.10 -13.84
CA GLN A 94 6.90 -11.39 -13.86
C GLN A 94 5.38 -11.26 -13.74
N HIS A 95 4.88 -10.29 -12.96
CA HIS A 95 3.44 -10.03 -12.84
C HIS A 95 2.89 -9.50 -14.18
N ASP A 96 3.59 -8.56 -14.82
CA ASP A 96 3.20 -8.03 -16.14
C ASP A 96 3.10 -9.12 -17.20
N GLU A 97 4.10 -10.00 -17.26
CA GLU A 97 4.14 -11.07 -18.26
C GLU A 97 2.96 -12.03 -18.10
N ILE A 98 2.71 -12.49 -16.87
CA ILE A 98 1.57 -13.38 -16.56
C ILE A 98 0.25 -12.68 -16.90
N GLN A 99 0.10 -11.42 -16.49
CA GLN A 99 -1.10 -10.64 -16.73
C GLN A 99 -1.37 -10.50 -18.24
N ARG A 100 -0.34 -10.18 -19.03
CA ARG A 100 -0.43 -10.03 -20.49
C ARG A 100 -0.87 -11.32 -21.16
N ILE A 101 -0.31 -12.47 -20.74
CA ILE A 101 -0.69 -13.78 -21.28
C ILE A 101 -2.17 -14.07 -21.00
N ILE A 102 -2.61 -13.91 -19.75
CA ILE A 102 -4.00 -14.16 -19.35
C ILE A 102 -4.96 -13.22 -20.09
N ALA A 103 -4.65 -11.93 -20.15
CA ALA A 103 -5.47 -10.94 -20.83
C ALA A 103 -5.60 -11.25 -22.33
N ALA A 104 -4.51 -11.57 -23.01
CA ALA A 104 -4.51 -11.90 -24.43
C ALA A 104 -5.31 -13.19 -24.74
N THR A 105 -5.18 -14.22 -23.90
CA THR A 105 -5.97 -15.46 -24.02
C THR A 105 -7.46 -15.19 -23.87
N LEU A 106 -7.86 -14.48 -22.81
CA LEU A 106 -9.25 -14.13 -22.55
C LEU A 106 -9.82 -13.22 -23.65
N GLU A 107 -9.07 -12.21 -24.07
CA GLU A 107 -9.52 -11.27 -25.08
C GLU A 107 -9.73 -11.96 -26.43
N THR A 108 -8.85 -12.89 -26.81
CA THR A 108 -9.02 -13.70 -28.02
C THR A 108 -10.31 -14.53 -27.96
N PHE A 109 -10.57 -15.20 -26.84
CA PHE A 109 -11.77 -16.00 -26.65
C PHE A 109 -13.04 -15.13 -26.69
N VAL A 110 -13.07 -14.05 -25.93
CA VAL A 110 -14.21 -13.13 -25.80
C VAL A 110 -14.51 -12.45 -27.14
N LYS A 111 -13.49 -11.98 -27.88
CA LYS A 111 -13.66 -11.36 -29.20
C LYS A 111 -14.23 -12.35 -30.22
N ARG A 112 -13.66 -13.55 -30.33
CA ARG A 112 -14.13 -14.58 -31.29
C ARG A 112 -15.57 -14.99 -31.04
N ARG A 113 -15.98 -15.04 -29.77
CA ARG A 113 -17.34 -15.42 -29.36
C ARG A 113 -18.29 -14.22 -29.24
N ARG A 114 -17.81 -12.99 -29.43
CA ARG A 114 -18.56 -11.73 -29.29
C ARG A 114 -19.27 -11.62 -27.94
N LEU A 115 -18.60 -11.97 -26.84
CA LEU A 115 -19.23 -12.08 -25.51
C LEU A 115 -19.21 -10.78 -24.70
N GLY A 116 -18.36 -9.81 -25.05
CA GLY A 116 -18.13 -8.63 -24.24
C GLY A 116 -16.77 -7.99 -24.45
N LYS A 117 -16.23 -7.41 -23.38
CA LYS A 117 -14.95 -6.69 -23.35
C LYS A 117 -14.07 -7.21 -22.23
N VAL A 118 -12.76 -7.31 -22.47
CA VAL A 118 -11.74 -7.53 -21.44
C VAL A 118 -11.03 -6.20 -21.14
N ARG A 119 -10.66 -5.94 -19.89
CA ARG A 119 -10.02 -4.70 -19.41
C ARG A 119 -8.93 -5.01 -18.38
N GLY A 120 -7.98 -4.09 -18.24
CA GLY A 120 -6.87 -4.13 -17.27
C GLY A 120 -5.50 -3.85 -17.93
N PRO A 121 -4.43 -3.59 -17.15
CA PRO A 121 -4.50 -3.13 -15.74
C PRO A 121 -4.96 -1.66 -15.64
N GLN A 122 -4.95 -1.10 -14.43
CA GLN A 122 -5.18 0.34 -14.16
C GLN A 122 -6.59 0.82 -14.49
N PHE A 123 -7.59 0.01 -14.16
CA PHE A 123 -8.99 0.39 -14.33
C PHE A 123 -9.74 0.20 -13.02
N THR A 124 -9.92 1.30 -12.29
CA THR A 124 -10.65 1.25 -11.03
C THR A 124 -12.14 1.03 -11.25
N ILE A 125 -12.68 -0.06 -10.71
CA ILE A 125 -14.11 -0.36 -10.67
C ILE A 125 -14.70 0.02 -9.31
N ARG A 126 -15.93 0.55 -9.32
CA ARG A 126 -16.71 0.82 -8.12
C ARG A 126 -17.77 -0.26 -7.94
N LEU A 127 -17.76 -0.94 -6.80
CA LEU A 127 -18.75 -1.96 -6.44
C LEU A 127 -19.64 -1.42 -5.31
N PRO A 128 -20.86 -0.91 -5.61
CA PRO A 128 -21.70 -0.26 -4.60
C PRO A 128 -22.37 -1.25 -3.63
N GLN A 129 -22.68 -2.47 -4.09
CA GLN A 129 -23.32 -3.50 -3.25
C GLN A 129 -22.43 -3.98 -2.11
N LYS A 130 -21.12 -4.06 -2.36
CA LYS A 130 -20.07 -4.27 -1.35
C LYS A 130 -19.12 -3.08 -1.46
N PRO A 131 -19.39 -1.97 -0.73
CA PRO A 131 -18.73 -0.68 -0.93
C PRO A 131 -17.21 -0.84 -1.06
N SER A 132 -16.73 -0.76 -2.30
CA SER A 132 -15.33 -0.90 -2.62
C SER A 132 -14.98 -0.25 -3.96
N ARG A 133 -13.72 0.16 -4.07
CA ARG A 133 -13.05 0.54 -5.30
C ARG A 133 -11.88 -0.39 -5.52
N ARG A 134 -11.96 -1.20 -6.56
CA ARG A 134 -10.98 -2.24 -6.87
C ARG A 134 -10.26 -1.90 -8.15
N ASP A 135 -8.98 -2.23 -8.23
CA ASP A 135 -8.17 -2.12 -9.44
C ASP A 135 -7.71 -3.53 -9.84
N PRO A 136 -8.59 -4.33 -10.46
CA PRO A 136 -8.26 -5.69 -10.84
C PRO A 136 -7.24 -5.72 -11.98
N ASP A 137 -6.33 -6.70 -11.94
CA ASP A 137 -5.32 -6.86 -12.99
C ASP A 137 -5.95 -7.24 -14.35
N VAL A 138 -6.99 -8.09 -14.34
CA VAL A 138 -7.78 -8.43 -15.53
C VAL A 138 -9.26 -8.55 -15.15
N MET A 139 -10.15 -7.98 -15.96
CA MET A 139 -11.59 -8.13 -15.81
C MET A 139 -12.31 -8.34 -17.14
N PHE A 140 -13.43 -9.07 -17.09
CA PHE A 140 -14.34 -9.27 -18.21
C PHE A 140 -15.70 -8.61 -17.92
N VAL A 141 -16.22 -7.87 -18.90
CA VAL A 141 -17.54 -7.26 -18.86
C VAL A 141 -18.37 -7.86 -19.99
N ALA A 142 -19.42 -8.59 -19.63
CA ALA A 142 -20.34 -9.20 -20.58
C ALA A 142 -21.16 -8.14 -21.33
N ASN A 143 -21.61 -8.46 -22.54
CA ASN A 143 -22.48 -7.56 -23.33
C ASN A 143 -23.75 -7.14 -22.58
N ALA A 144 -24.30 -8.01 -21.74
CA ALA A 144 -25.50 -7.69 -20.94
C ALA A 144 -25.25 -6.61 -19.87
N SER A 145 -24.00 -6.16 -19.70
CA SER A 145 -23.57 -5.19 -18.70
C SER A 145 -22.81 -4.00 -19.30
N LEU A 146 -22.82 -3.86 -20.64
CA LEU A 146 -22.27 -2.73 -21.39
C LEU A 146 -23.38 -1.82 -21.87
#